data_AF-A0A9E5YBM8-F1
#
_entry.id   AF-A0A9E5YBM8-F1
#
_cell.length_a   1.000
_cell.length_b   1.000
_cell.length_c   1.000
_cell.angle_alpha   90.00
_cell.angle_beta   90.00
_cell.angle_gamma   90.00
#
_symmetry.space_group_name_H-M   'P 1'
#
loop_
_entity.id
_entity.type
_entity.pdbx_description
1 polymer ?
#
loop_
_entity_poly.entity_id
_entity_poly.type
_entity_poly.pdbx_seq_one_letter_code
_entity_poly.pdbx_strand_id
1 'polypeptide(L)'
;KEDTFYPQKRFYQLRYALASNLCLKVEDYLSDKGECEGDDVANTLKVVDVEKNLSVIDNLIENEDTLEKQLMAKKYTLLYFTPEEAKAILEGVVSEQGKVIIFSPKKKETDKEKDYILIPQEGETNQTNPEKEESSSFYFDSEQVNVIYVTDVKKNLFHIDKLVEELNSPTSGSNLATRTFYIKEGSLENIATAIANIIGVPPEEIEGLQTKKSKWMEMQLGTPSIDVGNIGAIGKR
;
A
#
# COMPACT_ATOMS: atom_id res chain seq x y z
N LYS A 1 -16.46 -56.67 21.69
CA LYS A 1 -15.17 -56.03 22.02
C LYS A 1 -15.45 -54.55 22.16
N GLU A 2 -15.04 -53.94 23.25
CA GLU A 2 -14.99 -52.48 23.33
C GLU A 2 -13.75 -52.02 22.53
N ASP A 3 -13.91 -51.01 21.70
CA ASP A 3 -12.79 -50.47 20.93
C ASP A 3 -12.01 -49.51 21.84
N THR A 4 -10.81 -49.90 22.25
CA THR A 4 -10.07 -49.16 23.27
C THR A 4 -9.36 -47.98 22.64
N PHE A 5 -9.84 -46.78 22.94
CA PHE A 5 -9.25 -45.53 22.48
C PHE A 5 -7.86 -45.32 23.08
N TYR A 6 -6.82 -45.35 22.24
CA TYR A 6 -5.43 -45.07 22.61
C TYR A 6 -5.00 -43.73 21.98
N PRO A 7 -5.22 -42.59 22.69
CA PRO A 7 -4.85 -41.28 22.17
C PRO A 7 -3.33 -41.12 22.13
N GLN A 8 -2.84 -40.52 21.05
CA GLN A 8 -1.51 -39.96 20.93
C GLN A 8 -1.59 -38.43 20.83
N LYS A 9 -0.47 -37.75 21.06
CA LYS A 9 -0.38 -36.29 21.06
C LYS A 9 0.70 -35.82 20.11
N ARG A 10 0.36 -34.89 19.22
CA ARG A 10 1.29 -34.21 18.31
C ARG A 10 1.27 -32.70 18.51
N PHE A 11 2.38 -32.09 18.10
CA PHE A 11 2.57 -30.64 18.05
C PHE A 11 3.10 -30.29 16.66
N TYR A 12 2.51 -29.28 16.03
CA TYR A 12 2.90 -28.80 14.71
C TYR A 12 3.31 -27.33 14.81
N GLN A 13 4.49 -26.98 14.30
CA GLN A 13 4.96 -25.60 14.21
C GLN A 13 4.56 -25.02 12.85
N LEU A 14 3.60 -24.09 12.84
CA LEU A 14 3.05 -23.53 11.61
C LEU A 14 3.88 -22.33 11.13
N ARG A 15 4.10 -22.24 9.82
CA ARG A 15 4.90 -21.19 9.16
C ARG A 15 4.02 -20.04 8.69
N TYR A 16 2.93 -20.32 7.98
CA TYR A 16 2.10 -19.35 7.28
C TYR A 16 0.66 -19.32 7.81
N ALA A 17 0.08 -20.49 8.09
CA ALA A 17 -1.26 -20.61 8.65
C ALA A 17 -1.32 -20.06 10.08
N LEU A 18 -2.49 -19.53 10.45
CA LEU A 18 -2.84 -19.16 11.83
C LEU A 18 -3.35 -20.40 12.57
N ALA A 19 -2.87 -20.65 13.79
CA ALA A 19 -3.18 -21.89 14.51
C ALA A 19 -4.67 -22.05 14.80
N SER A 20 -5.36 -21.01 15.28
CA SER A 20 -6.81 -21.03 15.52
C SER A 20 -7.61 -21.38 14.24
N ASN A 21 -7.27 -20.77 13.10
CA ASN A 21 -7.96 -21.02 11.83
C ASN A 21 -7.71 -22.43 11.28
N LEU A 22 -6.55 -23.02 11.57
CA LEU A 22 -6.24 -24.40 11.17
C LEU A 22 -6.87 -25.41 12.14
N CYS A 23 -6.99 -25.07 13.43
CA CYS A 23 -7.66 -25.91 14.42
C CYS A 23 -9.13 -26.16 14.07
N LEU A 24 -9.86 -25.11 13.69
CA LEU A 24 -11.25 -25.20 13.19
C LEU A 24 -11.40 -26.10 11.95
N LYS A 25 -10.34 -26.28 11.14
CA LYS A 25 -10.33 -27.25 10.03
C LYS A 25 -9.93 -28.65 10.45
N VAL A 26 -9.17 -28.79 11.51
CA VAL A 26 -8.73 -30.09 12.07
C VAL A 26 -9.88 -30.75 12.83
N GLU A 27 -10.76 -29.99 13.45
CA GLU A 27 -11.96 -30.48 14.16
C GLU A 27 -12.83 -31.41 13.30
N ASP A 28 -13.01 -31.11 12.01
CA ASP A 28 -13.74 -31.96 11.04
C ASP A 28 -13.12 -33.37 10.85
N TYR A 29 -11.87 -33.59 11.28
CA TYR A 29 -11.10 -34.83 11.11
C TYR A 29 -10.77 -35.51 12.44
N LEU A 30 -11.23 -34.97 13.57
CA LEU A 30 -11.08 -35.58 14.90
C LEU A 30 -12.04 -36.77 15.10
N SER A 31 -11.69 -37.67 16.01
CA SER A 31 -12.61 -38.66 16.57
C SER A 31 -13.59 -38.04 17.58
N ASP A 32 -14.53 -38.84 18.08
CA ASP A 32 -15.47 -38.46 19.16
C ASP A 32 -14.80 -38.07 20.49
N LYS A 33 -13.49 -38.28 20.59
CA LYS A 33 -12.63 -38.00 21.76
C LYS A 33 -11.34 -37.27 21.37
N GLY A 34 -11.27 -36.74 20.14
CA GLY A 34 -10.12 -35.95 19.71
C GLY A 34 -10.18 -34.53 20.28
N GLU A 35 -9.02 -33.93 20.52
CA GLU A 35 -8.87 -32.54 20.96
C GLU A 35 -7.92 -31.78 20.04
N CYS A 36 -8.23 -30.52 19.74
CA CYS A 36 -7.34 -29.57 19.10
C CYS A 36 -7.18 -28.31 19.98
N GLU A 37 -5.98 -27.75 20.03
CA GLU A 37 -5.65 -26.51 20.73
C GLU A 37 -4.64 -25.70 19.91
N GLY A 38 -5.01 -24.49 19.50
CA GLY A 38 -4.14 -23.58 18.75
C GLY A 38 -3.57 -22.47 19.63
N ASP A 39 -2.26 -22.25 19.55
CA ASP A 39 -1.58 -21.08 20.11
C ASP A 39 -1.10 -20.19 18.97
N ASP A 40 -1.80 -19.07 18.75
CA ASP A 40 -1.48 -18.09 17.70
C ASP A 40 -0.24 -17.22 18.02
N VAL A 41 0.21 -17.17 19.29
CA VAL A 41 1.39 -16.41 19.71
C VAL A 41 2.66 -17.20 19.43
N ALA A 42 2.67 -18.49 19.72
CA ALA A 42 3.72 -19.42 19.29
C ALA A 42 3.56 -19.87 17.81
N ASN A 43 2.38 -19.61 17.22
CA ASN A 43 1.91 -20.18 15.96
C ASN A 43 2.06 -21.72 15.90
N THR A 44 1.64 -22.39 16.98
CA THR A 44 1.70 -23.86 17.12
C THR A 44 0.32 -24.47 17.27
N LEU A 45 0.17 -25.70 16.76
CA LEU A 45 -1.05 -26.48 16.88
C LEU A 45 -0.78 -27.76 17.69
N LYS A 46 -1.49 -27.96 18.79
CA LYS A 46 -1.52 -29.20 19.57
C LYS A 46 -2.74 -30.01 19.15
N VAL A 47 -2.55 -31.30 18.86
CA VAL A 47 -3.65 -32.22 18.53
C VAL A 47 -3.48 -33.51 19.34
N VAL A 48 -4.59 -34.03 19.86
CA VAL A 48 -4.66 -35.30 20.61
C VAL A 48 -5.73 -36.18 19.97
N ASP A 49 -5.33 -37.31 19.37
CA ASP A 49 -6.27 -38.27 18.77
C ASP A 49 -5.59 -39.64 18.51
N VAL A 50 -6.31 -40.61 17.96
CA VAL A 50 -5.72 -41.88 17.46
C VAL A 50 -4.84 -41.66 16.24
N GLU A 51 -3.81 -42.51 16.11
CA GLU A 51 -2.80 -42.48 15.03
C GLU A 51 -3.38 -42.33 13.61
N LYS A 52 -4.51 -42.99 13.33
CA LYS A 52 -5.19 -42.94 12.03
C LYS A 52 -5.68 -41.53 11.69
N ASN A 53 -6.26 -40.83 12.66
CA ASN A 53 -6.78 -39.48 12.48
C ASN A 53 -5.61 -38.49 12.44
N LEU A 54 -4.63 -38.65 13.32
CA LEU A 54 -3.37 -37.87 13.27
C LEU A 54 -2.67 -37.98 11.91
N SER A 55 -2.63 -39.17 11.28
CA SER A 55 -2.06 -39.36 9.94
C SER A 55 -2.79 -38.57 8.85
N VAL A 56 -4.11 -38.40 8.96
CA VAL A 56 -4.89 -37.56 8.01
C VAL A 56 -4.64 -36.08 8.30
N ILE A 57 -4.51 -35.72 9.58
CA ILE A 57 -4.24 -34.37 10.05
C ILE A 57 -2.83 -33.90 9.67
N ASP A 58 -1.81 -34.76 9.68
CA ASP A 58 -0.47 -34.46 9.12
C ASP A 58 -0.61 -33.94 7.67
N ASN A 59 -1.30 -34.72 6.83
CA ASN A 59 -1.51 -34.42 5.42
C ASN A 59 -2.33 -33.13 5.23
N LEU A 60 -3.34 -32.89 6.09
CA LEU A 60 -4.13 -31.65 6.06
C LEU A 60 -3.25 -30.44 6.39
N ILE A 61 -2.41 -30.53 7.42
CA ILE A 61 -1.54 -29.45 7.87
C ILE A 61 -0.45 -29.16 6.82
N GLU A 62 0.22 -30.17 6.27
CA GLU A 62 1.21 -30.01 5.19
C GLU A 62 0.59 -29.37 3.94
N ASN A 63 -0.66 -29.71 3.61
CA ASN A 63 -1.36 -29.11 2.49
C ASN A 63 -1.83 -27.67 2.76
N GLU A 64 -2.24 -27.34 3.98
CA GLU A 64 -2.82 -26.03 4.34
C GLU A 64 -1.78 -25.00 4.79
N ASP A 65 -0.68 -25.39 5.43
CA ASP A 65 0.42 -24.51 5.84
C ASP A 65 1.38 -24.20 4.68
N THR A 66 0.80 -23.84 3.53
CA THR A 66 1.50 -23.45 2.30
C THR A 66 1.30 -21.97 2.04
N LEU A 67 2.36 -21.27 1.60
CA LEU A 67 2.32 -19.83 1.35
C LEU A 67 1.19 -19.47 0.36
N GLU A 68 1.04 -20.24 -0.72
CA GLU A 68 0.04 -20.01 -1.78
C GLU A 68 -1.40 -20.03 -1.26
N LYS A 69 -1.73 -20.94 -0.32
CA LYS A 69 -3.07 -20.99 0.28
C LYS A 69 -3.29 -19.96 1.37
N GLN A 70 -2.23 -19.43 1.98
CA GLN A 70 -2.32 -18.48 3.08
C GLN A 70 -2.13 -17.03 2.63
N LEU A 71 -1.57 -16.77 1.46
CA LEU A 71 -1.54 -15.45 0.84
C LEU A 71 -2.94 -15.05 0.37
N MET A 72 -3.42 -13.86 0.74
CA MET A 72 -4.68 -13.29 0.24
C MET A 72 -4.48 -11.82 -0.13
N ALA A 73 -5.17 -11.38 -1.18
CA ALA A 73 -5.30 -9.97 -1.54
C ALA A 73 -6.61 -9.40 -0.98
N LYS A 74 -6.52 -8.26 -0.28
CA LYS A 74 -7.66 -7.52 0.28
C LYS A 74 -7.65 -6.08 -0.22
N LYS A 75 -8.83 -5.59 -0.60
CA LYS A 75 -9.09 -4.22 -1.03
C LYS A 75 -9.54 -3.39 0.16
N TYR A 76 -8.97 -2.20 0.30
CA TYR A 76 -9.32 -1.23 1.34
C TYR A 76 -9.69 0.11 0.70
N THR A 77 -10.75 0.73 1.21
CA THR A 77 -11.12 2.11 0.90
C THR A 77 -10.58 3.02 2.00
N LEU A 78 -9.99 4.15 1.61
CA LEU A 78 -9.39 5.13 2.52
C LEU A 78 -10.30 6.35 2.65
N LEU A 79 -10.62 6.73 3.89
CA LEU A 79 -11.51 7.86 4.18
C LEU A 79 -10.75 9.19 4.31
N TYR A 80 -9.53 9.16 4.84
CA TYR A 80 -8.79 10.37 5.23
C TYR A 80 -7.36 10.46 4.69
N PHE A 81 -6.78 9.37 4.20
CA PHE A 81 -5.42 9.33 3.65
C PHE A 81 -5.45 9.12 2.14
N THR A 82 -4.46 9.66 1.45
CA THR A 82 -4.17 9.27 0.06
C THR A 82 -3.67 7.81 0.01
N PRO A 83 -3.85 7.12 -1.13
CA PRO A 83 -3.25 5.80 -1.34
C PRO A 83 -1.73 5.80 -1.13
N GLU A 84 -1.04 6.89 -1.48
CA GLU A 84 0.41 7.07 -1.36
C GLU A 84 0.87 7.16 0.12
N GLU A 85 0.18 7.93 0.95
CA GLU A 85 0.47 8.00 2.39
C GLU A 85 0.14 6.68 3.10
N ALA A 86 -1.04 6.11 2.82
CA ALA A 86 -1.44 4.82 3.38
C ALA A 86 -0.47 3.71 2.97
N LYS A 87 0.05 3.75 1.73
CA LYS A 87 1.09 2.83 1.26
C LYS A 87 2.36 2.96 2.09
N ALA A 88 2.89 4.18 2.28
CA ALA A 88 4.13 4.40 3.03
C ALA A 88 4.05 3.91 4.48
N ILE A 89 2.85 3.94 5.08
CA ILE A 89 2.58 3.39 6.41
C ILE A 89 2.46 1.85 6.36
N LEU A 90 1.71 1.31 5.41
CA LEU A 90 1.46 -0.13 5.27
C LEU A 90 2.71 -0.94 4.85
N GLU A 91 3.60 -0.36 4.04
CA GLU A 91 4.90 -0.97 3.70
C GLU A 91 5.80 -1.19 4.94
N GLY A 92 5.52 -0.54 6.07
CA GLY A 92 6.20 -0.76 7.35
C GLY A 92 5.63 -1.92 8.20
N VAL A 93 4.51 -2.54 7.81
CA VAL A 93 3.86 -3.62 8.58
C VAL A 93 3.47 -4.86 7.77
N VAL A 94 3.55 -4.83 6.44
CA VAL A 94 3.43 -6.05 5.62
C VAL A 94 4.59 -7.02 5.89
N SER A 95 4.34 -8.32 5.70
CA SER A 95 5.40 -9.33 5.80
C SER A 95 6.38 -9.27 4.63
N GLU A 96 7.50 -10.01 4.70
CA GLU A 96 8.42 -10.21 3.58
C GLU A 96 7.74 -10.79 2.32
N GLN A 97 6.61 -11.48 2.47
CA GLN A 97 5.81 -12.02 1.38
C GLN A 97 4.69 -11.05 0.93
N GLY A 98 4.43 -10.00 1.72
CA GLY A 98 3.37 -9.04 1.50
C GLY A 98 3.73 -7.95 0.50
N LYS A 99 2.71 -7.35 -0.12
CA LYS A 99 2.83 -6.31 -1.16
C LYS A 99 1.68 -5.31 -1.09
N VAL A 100 1.99 -4.03 -1.27
CA VAL A 100 1.02 -2.93 -1.30
C VAL A 100 0.97 -2.32 -2.71
N ILE A 101 -0.22 -2.28 -3.30
CA ILE A 101 -0.47 -1.83 -4.68
C ILE A 101 -1.49 -0.70 -4.70
N ILE A 102 -1.11 0.39 -5.36
CA ILE A 102 -1.98 1.51 -5.73
C ILE A 102 -2.25 1.41 -7.24
N PHE A 103 -3.49 1.61 -7.66
CA PHE A 103 -3.83 1.77 -9.08
C PHE A 103 -4.20 3.23 -9.36
N SER A 104 -3.18 4.08 -9.50
CA SER A 104 -3.40 5.47 -9.93
C SER A 104 -4.08 5.45 -11.30
N PRO A 105 -5.24 6.11 -11.50
CA PRO A 105 -5.81 6.25 -12.84
C PRO A 105 -4.78 6.94 -13.71
N LYS A 106 -4.49 6.38 -14.90
CA LYS A 106 -3.58 7.05 -15.84
C LYS A 106 -4.17 8.41 -16.16
N LYS A 107 -3.52 9.49 -15.66
CA LYS A 107 -3.73 10.82 -16.21
C LYS A 107 -3.55 10.66 -17.71
N LYS A 108 -4.59 10.98 -18.49
CA LYS A 108 -4.37 11.27 -19.91
C LYS A 108 -3.33 12.37 -19.91
N GLU A 109 -2.17 12.11 -20.50
CA GLU A 109 -1.30 13.19 -20.91
C GLU A 109 -2.13 14.00 -21.91
N THR A 110 -2.68 15.13 -21.45
CA THR A 110 -3.17 16.16 -22.35
C THR A 110 -1.96 16.54 -23.17
N ASP A 111 -1.97 16.18 -24.46
CA ASP A 111 -0.88 16.46 -25.37
C ASP A 111 -0.40 17.89 -25.14
N LYS A 112 0.90 18.05 -24.88
CA LYS A 112 1.50 19.38 -24.88
C LYS A 112 1.18 19.98 -26.23
N GLU A 113 0.46 21.10 -26.22
CA GLU A 113 -0.04 21.78 -27.41
C GLU A 113 1.15 22.24 -28.25
N LYS A 114 1.61 21.36 -29.13
CA LYS A 114 2.74 21.56 -30.02
C LYS A 114 2.20 22.22 -31.27
N ASP A 115 2.41 23.53 -31.37
CA ASP A 115 2.16 24.32 -32.58
C ASP A 115 2.88 23.72 -33.79
N TYR A 116 2.19 22.86 -34.52
CA TYR A 116 2.64 22.27 -35.78
C TYR A 116 1.60 22.52 -36.87
N ILE A 117 2.01 23.27 -37.89
CA ILE A 117 1.20 23.52 -39.07
C ILE A 117 1.10 22.21 -39.87
N LEU A 118 -0.10 21.64 -39.93
CA LEU A 118 -0.38 20.46 -40.75
C LEU A 118 -0.34 20.83 -42.24
N ILE A 119 0.68 20.35 -42.95
CA ILE A 119 0.73 20.33 -44.41
C ILE A 119 0.24 18.94 -44.86
N PRO A 120 -0.87 18.82 -45.60
CA PRO A 120 -1.34 17.52 -46.07
C PRO A 120 -0.39 16.89 -47.10
N GLN A 121 -0.20 15.57 -47.02
CA GLN A 121 0.22 14.74 -48.14
C GLN A 121 -0.75 13.56 -48.28
N GLU A 122 -1.02 13.15 -49.51
CA GLU A 122 -2.03 12.14 -49.88
C GLU A 122 -1.37 10.78 -50.18
N GLY A 123 -2.14 9.68 -50.02
CA GLY A 123 -1.69 8.29 -50.16
C GLY A 123 -1.64 7.56 -48.80
N GLU A 124 -2.53 6.63 -48.46
CA GLU A 124 -2.67 5.25 -48.99
C GLU A 124 -1.46 4.35 -48.67
N THR A 125 -1.56 3.16 -48.06
CA THR A 125 -2.73 2.34 -47.65
C THR A 125 -2.38 1.32 -46.53
N ASN A 126 -3.42 0.74 -45.89
CA ASN A 126 -3.59 -0.63 -45.35
C ASN A 126 -2.44 -1.68 -45.50
N GLN A 127 -2.20 -2.71 -44.67
CA GLN A 127 -2.75 -3.35 -43.42
C GLN A 127 -1.81 -4.55 -43.07
N THR A 128 -1.79 -5.31 -41.95
CA THR A 128 -2.13 -5.14 -40.51
C THR A 128 -1.73 -6.42 -39.72
N ASN A 129 -1.28 -6.28 -38.45
CA ASN A 129 -0.96 -7.35 -37.45
C ASN A 129 0.23 -8.31 -37.77
N PRO A 130 0.87 -8.88 -36.72
CA PRO A 130 0.33 -10.05 -36.00
C PRO A 130 -0.05 -9.82 -34.52
N GLU A 131 -0.97 -10.70 -34.09
CA GLU A 131 -1.21 -11.29 -32.76
C GLU A 131 -0.69 -10.62 -31.46
N LYS A 132 -1.60 -10.45 -30.51
CA LYS A 132 -1.32 -10.29 -29.07
C LYS A 132 -2.22 -11.22 -28.26
N GLU A 133 -1.64 -11.82 -27.22
CA GLU A 133 -2.34 -12.70 -26.28
C GLU A 133 -3.35 -11.93 -25.41
N GLU A 134 -4.44 -12.60 -25.03
CA GLU A 134 -5.53 -12.01 -24.24
C GLU A 134 -5.15 -11.85 -22.75
N SER A 135 -4.37 -10.80 -22.44
CA SER A 135 -4.25 -10.34 -21.06
C SER A 135 -5.55 -9.65 -20.64
N SER A 136 -6.33 -10.29 -19.78
CA SER A 136 -7.70 -9.89 -19.41
C SER A 136 -7.76 -8.51 -18.75
N SER A 137 -8.06 -7.48 -19.54
CA SER A 137 -8.16 -6.10 -19.06
C SER A 137 -9.44 -5.88 -18.27
N PHE A 138 -9.35 -5.96 -16.94
CA PHE A 138 -10.41 -5.48 -16.05
C PHE A 138 -10.54 -3.95 -16.17
N TYR A 139 -11.50 -3.51 -16.98
CA TYR A 139 -11.94 -2.12 -17.01
C TYR A 139 -12.63 -1.80 -15.68
N PHE A 140 -11.98 -0.98 -14.85
CA PHE A 140 -12.56 -0.48 -13.61
C PHE A 140 -13.00 0.97 -13.75
N ASP A 141 -14.19 1.26 -13.22
CA ASP A 141 -14.81 2.57 -13.33
C ASP A 141 -14.14 3.64 -12.44
N SER A 142 -14.35 4.89 -12.82
CA SER A 142 -13.58 6.08 -12.47
C SER A 142 -13.75 6.62 -11.03
N GLU A 143 -14.49 5.92 -10.17
CA GLU A 143 -14.76 6.34 -8.79
C GLU A 143 -13.67 5.94 -7.77
N GLN A 144 -12.69 5.12 -8.16
CA GLN A 144 -11.76 4.44 -7.24
C GLN A 144 -10.51 5.25 -6.82
N VAL A 145 -10.66 6.55 -6.54
CA VAL A 145 -9.51 7.44 -6.25
C VAL A 145 -8.79 7.07 -4.95
N ASN A 146 -9.53 6.73 -3.89
CA ASN A 146 -8.98 6.45 -2.56
C ASN A 146 -9.04 4.95 -2.21
N VAL A 147 -8.41 4.10 -3.05
CA VAL A 147 -8.39 2.64 -2.88
C VAL A 147 -6.95 2.12 -2.86
N ILE A 148 -6.68 1.21 -1.93
CA ILE A 148 -5.41 0.49 -1.84
C ILE A 148 -5.63 -1.02 -1.76
N TYR A 149 -4.74 -1.79 -2.37
CA TYR A 149 -4.79 -3.25 -2.40
C TYR A 149 -3.57 -3.80 -1.67
N VAL A 150 -3.79 -4.56 -0.60
CA VAL A 150 -2.72 -5.22 0.17
C VAL A 150 -2.84 -6.72 -0.03
N THR A 151 -1.72 -7.36 -0.37
CA THR A 151 -1.59 -8.82 -0.43
C THR A 151 -0.68 -9.25 0.71
N ASP A 152 -1.10 -10.17 1.56
CA ASP A 152 -0.27 -10.71 2.66
C ASP A 152 -0.80 -12.06 3.16
N VAL A 153 -0.08 -12.73 4.07
CA VAL A 153 -0.52 -13.95 4.74
C VAL A 153 -1.70 -13.66 5.69
N LYS A 154 -2.68 -14.58 5.78
CA LYS A 154 -3.94 -14.36 6.53
C LYS A 154 -3.75 -13.87 7.95
N LYS A 155 -2.71 -14.36 8.65
CA LYS A 155 -2.38 -13.93 10.02
C LYS A 155 -1.95 -12.46 10.12
N ASN A 156 -1.21 -11.95 9.13
CA ASN A 156 -0.77 -10.55 9.15
C ASN A 156 -1.88 -9.58 8.69
N LEU A 157 -2.80 -10.04 7.83
CA LEU A 157 -3.96 -9.25 7.40
C LEU A 157 -4.84 -8.79 8.57
N PHE A 158 -4.87 -9.50 9.71
CA PHE A 158 -5.57 -9.03 10.91
C PHE A 158 -4.94 -7.75 11.53
N HIS A 159 -3.61 -7.64 11.50
CA HIS A 159 -2.91 -6.44 11.95
C HIS A 159 -3.08 -5.28 10.96
N ILE A 160 -3.04 -5.59 9.66
CA ILE A 160 -3.28 -4.63 8.56
C ILE A 160 -4.73 -4.10 8.61
N ASP A 161 -5.72 -4.96 8.83
CA ASP A 161 -7.13 -4.58 9.01
C ASP A 161 -7.28 -3.53 10.11
N LYS A 162 -6.75 -3.82 11.32
CA LYS A 162 -6.79 -2.90 12.45
C LYS A 162 -6.07 -1.58 12.17
N LEU A 163 -4.93 -1.61 11.48
CA LEU A 163 -4.20 -0.39 11.13
C LEU A 163 -4.97 0.45 10.11
N VAL A 164 -5.64 -0.16 9.14
CA VAL A 164 -6.52 0.57 8.19
C VAL A 164 -7.75 1.14 8.90
N GLU A 165 -8.32 0.46 9.90
CA GLU A 165 -9.35 1.05 10.77
C GLU A 165 -8.84 2.28 11.54
N GLU A 166 -7.59 2.26 12.01
CA GLU A 166 -6.94 3.40 12.68
C GLU A 166 -6.66 4.57 11.72
N LEU A 167 -6.20 4.30 10.49
CA LEU A 167 -6.06 5.30 9.42
C LEU A 167 -7.42 5.90 9.02
N ASN A 168 -8.47 5.08 9.01
CA ASN A 168 -9.86 5.50 8.78
C ASN A 168 -10.55 6.07 10.03
N SER A 169 -9.82 6.32 11.14
CA SER A 169 -10.39 6.97 12.31
C SER A 169 -10.50 8.50 12.14
N PRO A 170 -11.56 9.16 12.64
CA PRO A 170 -11.70 10.62 12.55
C PRO A 170 -10.55 11.39 13.22
N THR A 171 -9.93 10.80 14.25
CA THR A 171 -8.71 11.29 14.90
C THR A 171 -7.55 11.42 13.92
N SER A 172 -7.32 10.39 13.10
CA SER A 172 -6.24 10.42 12.11
C SER A 172 -6.52 11.45 11.01
N GLY A 173 -7.76 11.53 10.52
CA GLY A 173 -8.18 12.58 9.58
C GLY A 173 -8.12 14.01 10.14
N SER A 174 -8.27 14.19 11.45
CA SER A 174 -8.16 15.52 12.08
C SER A 174 -6.74 16.12 12.08
N ASN A 175 -5.72 15.34 11.71
CA ASN A 175 -4.36 15.84 11.48
C ASN A 175 -4.20 16.65 10.18
N LEU A 176 -5.21 16.68 9.30
CA LEU A 176 -5.40 17.76 8.33
C LEU A 176 -5.81 19.04 9.07
N ALA A 177 -4.85 19.60 9.82
CA ALA A 177 -5.03 20.71 10.75
C ALA A 177 -5.24 22.04 10.01
N THR A 178 -6.44 22.21 9.45
CA THR A 178 -6.91 23.44 8.82
C THR A 178 -6.93 24.56 9.85
N ARG A 179 -5.85 25.33 9.90
CA ARG A 179 -5.59 26.32 10.94
C ARG A 179 -5.83 27.73 10.43
N THR A 180 -6.95 28.33 10.81
CA THR A 180 -7.27 29.72 10.45
C THR A 180 -6.31 30.70 11.13
N PHE A 181 -5.51 31.41 10.34
CA PHE A 181 -4.63 32.47 10.83
C PHE A 181 -5.23 33.85 10.55
N TYR A 182 -5.37 34.67 11.58
CA TYR A 182 -5.80 36.06 11.44
C TYR A 182 -4.60 36.96 11.10
N ILE A 183 -4.46 37.31 9.83
CA ILE A 183 -3.44 38.23 9.33
C ILE A 183 -3.77 39.64 9.82
N LYS A 184 -2.87 40.24 10.61
CA LYS A 184 -3.04 41.61 11.16
C LYS A 184 -2.55 42.70 10.21
N GLU A 185 -1.50 42.40 9.45
CA GLU A 185 -0.80 43.32 8.56
C GLU A 185 -0.31 42.56 7.33
N GLY A 186 -0.25 43.24 6.17
CA GLY A 186 0.04 42.63 4.88
C GLY A 186 -1.22 42.23 4.09
N SER A 187 -1.03 41.88 2.81
CA SER A 187 -2.08 41.38 1.92
C SER A 187 -2.15 39.86 1.99
N LEU A 188 -3.37 39.32 2.13
CA LEU A 188 -3.62 37.88 2.11
C LEU A 188 -3.14 37.27 0.79
N GLU A 189 -3.32 37.98 -0.32
CA GLU A 189 -2.97 37.56 -1.67
C GLU A 189 -1.45 37.41 -1.83
N ASN A 190 -0.69 38.40 -1.35
CA ASN A 190 0.78 38.36 -1.36
C ASN A 190 1.32 37.25 -0.46
N ILE A 191 0.71 37.04 0.73
CA ILE A 191 1.13 36.01 1.69
C ILE A 191 0.83 34.60 1.14
N ALA A 192 -0.37 34.38 0.59
CA ALA A 192 -0.73 33.13 -0.07
C ALA A 192 0.20 32.84 -1.28
N THR A 193 0.46 33.84 -2.12
CA THR A 193 1.40 33.72 -3.26
C THR A 193 2.82 33.38 -2.79
N ALA A 194 3.30 33.98 -1.71
CA ALA A 194 4.62 33.67 -1.16
C ALA A 194 4.70 32.24 -0.60
N ILE A 195 3.65 31.77 0.09
CA ILE A 195 3.55 30.38 0.57
C ILE A 195 3.50 29.41 -0.62
N ALA A 196 2.69 29.70 -1.65
CA ALA A 196 2.57 28.91 -2.88
C ALA A 196 3.94 28.69 -3.54
N ASN A 197 4.72 29.75 -3.71
CA ASN A 197 6.08 29.70 -4.25
C ASN A 197 7.04 28.87 -3.38
N ILE A 198 6.89 28.88 -2.05
CA ILE A 198 7.72 28.08 -1.12
C ILE A 198 7.39 26.58 -1.21
N ILE A 199 6.12 26.22 -1.43
CA ILE A 199 5.68 24.82 -1.54
C ILE A 199 5.64 24.28 -2.97
N GLY A 200 5.96 25.11 -3.97
CA GLY A 200 5.99 24.73 -5.39
C GLY A 200 4.61 24.60 -6.06
N VAL A 201 3.56 25.20 -5.47
CA VAL A 201 2.18 25.16 -6.00
C VAL A 201 1.88 26.44 -6.79
N PRO A 202 1.24 26.37 -7.97
CA PRO A 202 0.77 27.55 -8.69
C PRO A 202 -0.21 28.40 -7.87
N PRO A 203 0.00 29.74 -7.77
CA PRO A 203 -1.00 30.64 -7.19
C PRO A 203 -2.37 30.56 -7.87
N GLU A 204 -2.42 30.21 -9.16
CA GLU A 204 -3.64 29.99 -9.93
C GLU A 204 -4.41 28.71 -9.55
N GLU A 205 -3.79 27.76 -8.84
CA GLU A 205 -4.44 26.53 -8.33
C GLU A 205 -5.01 26.70 -6.91
N ILE A 206 -4.82 27.86 -6.27
CA ILE A 206 -5.34 28.13 -4.92
C ILE A 206 -6.77 28.65 -4.99
N GLU A 207 -7.72 27.85 -4.50
CA GLU A 207 -9.14 28.19 -4.47
C GLU A 207 -9.40 29.51 -3.72
N GLY A 208 -10.22 30.39 -4.32
CA GLY A 208 -10.56 31.70 -3.77
C GLY A 208 -9.50 32.80 -3.96
N LEU A 209 -8.29 32.48 -4.44
CA LEU A 209 -7.22 33.46 -4.60
C LEU A 209 -7.41 34.32 -5.87
N GLN A 210 -7.75 35.59 -5.69
CA GLN A 210 -7.92 36.57 -6.79
C GLN A 210 -6.56 37.04 -7.35
N THR A 211 -5.84 36.16 -8.02
CA THR A 211 -4.53 36.48 -8.61
C THR A 211 -4.66 37.44 -9.80
N LYS A 212 -4.05 38.62 -9.70
CA LYS A 212 -3.71 39.41 -10.89
C LYS A 212 -2.53 38.71 -11.56
N LYS A 213 -2.69 38.26 -12.82
CA LYS A 213 -1.63 37.60 -13.62
C LYS A 213 -0.30 38.32 -13.49
N SER A 214 0.56 37.80 -12.61
CA SER A 214 1.85 38.35 -12.26
C SER A 214 2.91 37.39 -12.78
N LYS A 215 4.02 37.90 -13.30
CA LYS A 215 5.12 37.02 -13.71
C LYS A 215 5.60 36.23 -12.49
N TRP A 216 5.69 34.92 -12.66
CA TRP A 216 6.34 34.03 -11.71
C TRP A 216 7.73 34.57 -11.38
N MET A 217 8.04 34.65 -10.08
CA MET A 217 9.30 35.23 -9.62
C MET A 217 10.36 34.14 -9.65
N GLU A 218 11.07 34.06 -10.77
CA GLU A 218 12.11 33.05 -11.04
C GLU A 218 13.29 33.22 -10.06
N MET A 219 13.21 32.53 -8.92
CA MET A 219 14.23 32.63 -7.87
C MET A 219 15.49 31.87 -8.29
N GLN A 220 16.45 32.60 -8.86
CA GLN A 220 17.77 32.05 -9.16
C GLN A 220 18.45 31.59 -7.87
N LEU A 221 18.53 30.27 -7.69
CA LEU A 221 19.36 29.63 -6.68
C LEU A 221 20.83 29.84 -7.03
N GLY A 222 21.37 30.99 -6.63
CA GLY A 222 22.80 31.24 -6.67
C GLY A 222 23.53 30.15 -5.89
N THR A 223 24.39 29.38 -6.58
CA THR A 223 25.21 28.36 -5.94
C THR A 223 25.99 28.98 -4.79
N PRO A 224 25.94 28.43 -3.56
CA PRO A 224 26.59 29.04 -2.41
C PRO A 224 28.11 29.06 -2.60
N SER A 225 28.64 30.20 -3.02
CA SER A 225 30.08 30.44 -3.13
C SER A 225 30.67 30.55 -1.73
N ILE A 226 31.15 29.43 -1.19
CA ILE A 226 31.95 29.43 0.03
C ILE A 226 33.25 30.16 -0.28
N ASP A 227 33.37 31.40 0.20
CA ASP A 227 34.63 32.16 0.13
C ASP A 227 35.62 31.55 1.12
N VAL A 228 36.33 30.52 0.68
CA VAL A 228 37.47 29.91 1.39
C VAL A 228 38.67 30.84 1.25
N GLY A 229 38.61 31.98 1.95
CA GLY A 229 39.62 33.04 1.90
C GLY A 229 41.03 32.50 2.13
N ASN A 230 41.98 33.01 1.33
CA ASN A 230 43.34 32.47 1.16
C ASN A 230 44.01 31.97 2.46
N ILE A 231 43.98 30.65 2.67
CA ILE A 231 44.76 29.98 3.71
C ILE A 231 46.22 30.01 3.28
N GLY A 232 46.98 30.97 3.83
CA GLY A 232 48.34 31.26 3.40
C GLY A 232 49.29 30.07 3.56
N ALA A 233 49.81 29.57 2.43
CA ALA A 233 50.81 28.51 2.41
C ALA A 233 52.18 29.02 2.89
N ILE A 234 52.44 28.96 4.19
CA ILE A 234 53.77 29.23 4.78
C ILE A 234 54.69 28.03 4.47
N GLY A 235 55.18 28.00 3.23
CA GLY A 235 56.19 27.06 2.76
C GLY A 235 57.60 27.54 3.08
N LYS A 236 58.38 26.68 3.73
CA LYS A 236 59.78 26.87 4.15
C LYS A 236 60.68 27.62 3.16
N ARG A 237 61.51 28.51 3.70
CA ARG A 237 62.97 28.49 3.49
C ARG A 237 63.68 28.67 4.83
#